data_AF-A0A8T0A468-F1
#
_entry.id   AF-A0A8T0A468-F1
#
_cell.length_a   1.000
_cell.length_b   1.000
_cell.length_c   1.000
_cell.angle_alpha   90.00
_cell.angle_beta   90.00
_cell.angle_gamma   90.00
#
_symmetry.space_group_name_H-M   'P 1'
#
loop_
_entity.id
_entity.type
_entity.pdbx_description
1 polymer ?
#
loop_
_entity_poly.entity_id
_entity_poly.type
_entity_poly.pdbx_seq_one_letter_code
_entity_poly.pdbx_strand_id
1 'polypeptide(L)'
;MKESIYYLFQNKEDFISLPSFSFKNGDICGCGLVYPPPKMTEKLPYIFFTINGNQIGKAILVKENYEYLQPYIILTSCSIEANFGKDLKNKPFIYDITKHYVADEFEEINE
;
A
#
# COMPACT_ATOMS: atom_id res chain seq x y z
N MET A 1 -17.62 7.24 -7.96
CA MET A 1 -16.75 6.79 -9.05
C MET A 1 -16.14 5.48 -8.56
N LYS A 2 -15.75 4.51 -9.40
CA LYS A 2 -14.99 3.35 -8.89
C LYS A 2 -13.54 3.79 -8.93
N GLU A 3 -12.93 3.99 -7.76
CA GLU A 3 -11.52 4.30 -7.67
C GLU A 3 -10.72 2.99 -7.54
N SER A 4 -9.61 2.93 -8.28
CA SER A 4 -8.67 1.80 -8.24
C SER A 4 -7.31 2.32 -7.79
N ILE A 5 -6.67 1.61 -6.87
CA ILE A 5 -5.27 1.85 -6.52
C ILE A 5 -4.44 0.91 -7.37
N TYR A 6 -3.39 1.44 -7.97
CA TYR A 6 -2.43 0.70 -8.77
C TYR A 6 -1.05 0.84 -8.15
N TYR A 7 -0.23 -0.18 -8.26
CA TYR A 7 1.21 -0.08 -8.09
C TYR A 7 1.88 -0.47 -9.41
N LEU A 8 3.13 -0.05 -9.60
CA LEU A 8 3.91 -0.37 -10.79
C LEU A 8 5.23 -1.01 -10.36
N PHE A 9 5.58 -2.14 -10.97
CA PHE A 9 6.90 -2.77 -10.84
C PHE A 9 7.73 -2.46 -12.09
N GLN A 10 9.06 -2.35 -11.95
CA GLN A 10 9.93 -2.05 -13.09
C GLN A 10 9.72 -3.05 -14.23
N ASN A 11 9.51 -2.53 -15.44
CA ASN A 11 9.39 -3.24 -16.72
C ASN A 11 8.20 -4.21 -16.91
N LYS A 12 7.33 -4.39 -15.91
CA LYS A 12 6.02 -5.03 -16.04
C LYS A 12 5.00 -4.23 -15.24
N GLU A 13 4.05 -3.62 -15.94
CA GLU A 13 2.86 -3.06 -15.29
C GLU A 13 2.01 -4.24 -14.79
N ASP A 14 2.16 -4.58 -13.52
CA ASP A 14 1.28 -5.54 -12.87
C ASP A 14 0.30 -4.75 -11.99
N PHE A 15 -0.99 -4.98 -12.19
CA PHE A 15 -2.05 -4.19 -11.57
C PHE A 15 -2.84 -5.08 -10.61
N ILE A 16 -2.84 -4.74 -9.33
CA ILE A 16 -3.84 -5.31 -8.42
C ILE A 16 -5.04 -4.39 -8.37
N SER A 17 -6.18 -4.95 -8.77
CA SER A 17 -7.46 -4.38 -8.41
C SER A 17 -7.73 -4.68 -6.95
N LEU A 18 -7.55 -3.69 -6.09
CA LEU A 18 -8.14 -3.75 -4.75
C LEU A 18 -9.68 -3.81 -4.85
N PRO A 19 -10.37 -4.28 -3.80
CA PRO A 19 -11.83 -4.20 -3.72
C PRO A 19 -12.31 -2.78 -4.02
N SER A 20 -13.44 -2.64 -4.71
CA SER A 20 -13.99 -1.31 -5.00
C SER A 20 -14.26 -0.55 -3.69
N PHE A 21 -13.50 0.51 -3.44
CA PHE A 21 -13.74 1.47 -2.37
C PHE A 21 -14.25 2.78 -2.97
N SER A 22 -14.79 3.64 -2.11
CA SER A 22 -15.19 5.00 -2.48
C SER A 22 -14.46 5.98 -1.56
N PHE A 23 -13.70 6.91 -2.13
CA PHE A 23 -13.11 8.00 -1.33
C PHE A 23 -14.13 9.10 -1.04
N LYS A 24 -14.04 9.66 0.16
CA LYS A 24 -14.74 10.87 0.58
C LYS A 24 -13.74 12.01 0.74
N ASN A 25 -14.23 13.24 0.62
CA ASN A 25 -13.41 14.41 0.94
C ASN A 25 -12.90 14.32 2.38
N GLY A 26 -11.57 14.41 2.53
CA GLY A 26 -10.89 14.31 3.83
C GLY A 26 -10.42 12.91 4.19
N ASP A 27 -10.73 11.87 3.40
CA ASP A 27 -10.14 10.55 3.62
C ASP A 27 -8.62 10.57 3.44
N ILE A 28 -7.93 9.83 4.29
CA ILE A 28 -6.47 9.70 4.28
C ILE A 28 -6.13 8.30 3.76
N CYS A 29 -5.54 8.25 2.57
CA CYS A 29 -5.04 7.02 1.97
C CYS A 29 -3.56 6.82 2.35
N GLY A 30 -3.22 5.63 2.82
CA GLY A 30 -1.85 5.23 3.10
C GLY A 30 -1.43 4.02 2.27
N CYS A 31 -0.16 3.98 1.89
CA CYS A 31 0.48 2.84 1.25
C CYS A 31 1.72 2.49 2.07
N GLY A 32 1.87 1.22 2.44
CA GLY A 32 3.02 0.71 3.18
C GLY A 32 3.75 -0.35 2.38
N LEU A 33 5.07 -0.26 2.35
CA LEU A 33 5.97 -1.29 1.84
C LEU A 33 6.78 -1.82 3.01
N VAL A 34 6.79 -3.15 3.19
CA VAL A 34 7.55 -3.80 4.25
C VAL A 34 8.53 -4.78 3.65
N TYR A 35 9.79 -4.66 4.07
CA TYR A 35 10.80 -5.68 3.87
C TYR A 35 10.84 -6.55 5.13
N PRO A 36 10.48 -7.86 5.04
CA PRO A 36 10.45 -8.72 6.21
C PRO A 36 11.82 -8.76 6.90
N PRO A 37 11.85 -8.73 8.24
CA PRO A 37 13.09 -8.94 8.97
C PRO A 37 13.61 -10.36 8.71
N PRO A 38 14.93 -10.61 8.83
CA PRO A 38 15.53 -11.91 8.50
C PRO A 38 14.98 -13.14 9.25
N LYS A 39 14.22 -12.92 10.33
CA LYS A 39 13.65 -13.94 11.20
C LYS A 39 12.21 -14.36 10.82
N MET A 40 11.57 -13.66 9.86
CA MET A 40 10.25 -14.05 9.35
C MET A 40 10.36 -15.19 8.33
N THR A 41 9.29 -15.98 8.22
CA THR A 41 9.14 -17.04 7.23
C THR A 41 9.07 -16.47 5.81
N GLU A 42 8.39 -15.34 5.67
CA GLU A 42 8.29 -14.58 4.44
C GLU A 42 9.61 -13.84 4.20
N LYS A 43 10.20 -14.08 3.03
CA LYS A 43 11.47 -13.43 2.64
C LYS A 43 11.29 -12.32 1.61
N LEU A 44 10.08 -12.18 1.07
CA LEU A 44 9.77 -11.23 0.01
C LEU A 44 9.07 -10.00 0.58
N PRO A 45 9.34 -8.81 0.03
CA PRO A 45 8.61 -7.61 0.40
C PRO A 45 7.11 -7.77 0.20
N TYR A 46 6.32 -6.99 0.92
CA TYR A 46 4.89 -6.90 0.66
C TYR A 46 4.37 -5.48 0.78
N ILE A 47 3.27 -5.22 0.09
CA ILE A 47 2.61 -3.92 0.02
C ILE A 47 1.24 -4.04 0.67
N PHE A 48 0.84 -3.04 1.44
CA PHE A 48 -0.51 -2.95 1.98
C PHE A 48 -1.04 -1.53 1.86
N PHE A 49 -2.37 -1.41 1.83
CA PHE A 49 -3.05 -0.13 1.70
C PHE A 49 -3.94 0.13 2.89
N THR A 50 -4.14 1.40 3.21
CA THR A 50 -4.98 1.83 4.33
C THR A 50 -5.88 2.98 3.94
N ILE A 51 -7.06 3.04 4.56
CA ILE A 51 -7.93 4.22 4.55
C ILE A 51 -8.17 4.62 6.01
N ASN A 52 -7.87 5.88 6.33
CA ASN A 52 -7.99 6.45 7.67
C ASN A 52 -7.30 5.60 8.75
N GLY A 53 -6.13 5.04 8.41
CA GLY A 53 -5.31 4.19 9.30
C GLY A 53 -5.71 2.73 9.37
N ASN A 54 -6.84 2.32 8.78
CA ASN A 54 -7.27 0.92 8.76
C ASN A 54 -6.85 0.25 7.45
N GLN A 55 -6.27 -0.94 7.54
CA GLN A 55 -5.90 -1.72 6.36
C GLN A 55 -7.13 -2.06 5.50
N ILE A 56 -6.97 -1.97 4.18
CA ILE A 56 -8.00 -2.34 3.21
C ILE A 56 -7.51 -3.52 2.37
N GLY A 57 -8.38 -4.51 2.18
CA GLY A 57 -8.01 -5.74 1.48
C GLY A 57 -6.89 -6.51 2.18
N LYS A 58 -6.29 -7.43 1.43
CA LYS A 58 -5.14 -8.21 1.85
C LYS A 58 -3.83 -7.50 1.49
N ALA A 59 -2.76 -7.84 2.20
CA ALA A 59 -1.42 -7.47 1.79
C ALA A 59 -1.06 -8.21 0.49
N ILE A 60 -0.18 -7.59 -0.27
CA ILE A 60 0.23 -8.03 -1.59
C ILE A 60 1.68 -8.47 -1.48
N LEU A 61 1.91 -9.78 -1.60
CA LEU A 61 3.26 -10.31 -1.62
C LEU A 61 3.91 -9.94 -2.96
N VAL A 62 5.06 -9.28 -2.89
CA VAL A 62 5.83 -8.95 -4.08
C VAL A 62 6.51 -10.23 -4.59
N LYS A 63 6.32 -10.57 -5.87
CA LYS A 63 6.81 -11.83 -6.47
C LYS A 63 8.34 -11.98 -6.43
N GLU A 64 9.05 -10.85 -6.44
CA GLU A 64 10.52 -10.81 -6.48
C GLU A 64 11.05 -9.74 -5.52
N ASN A 65 12.33 -9.87 -5.14
CA ASN A 65 12.97 -8.86 -4.31
C ASN A 65 13.44 -7.70 -5.20
N TYR A 66 12.55 -6.75 -5.47
CA TYR A 66 12.88 -5.58 -6.26
C TYR A 66 13.79 -4.62 -5.46
N GLU A 67 14.93 -4.27 -6.04
CA GLU A 67 15.87 -3.31 -5.46
C GLU A 67 15.30 -1.87 -5.45
N TYR A 68 14.31 -1.59 -6.29
CA TYR A 68 13.75 -0.26 -6.48
C TYR A 68 12.22 -0.30 -6.51
N LEU A 69 11.60 0.07 -5.40
CA LEU A 69 10.17 0.31 -5.29
C LEU A 69 9.93 1.80 -5.03
N GLN A 70 9.09 2.41 -5.86
CA GLN A 70 8.71 3.81 -5.73
C GLN A 70 7.20 3.95 -5.62
N PRO A 71 6.69 4.83 -4.74
CA PRO A 71 5.26 5.10 -4.67
C PRO A 71 4.81 5.80 -5.95
N TYR A 72 3.68 5.36 -6.51
CA TYR A 72 3.06 6.00 -7.66
C TYR A 72 1.57 6.22 -7.41
N ILE A 73 1.02 7.34 -7.87
CA ILE A 73 -0.38 7.71 -7.70
C ILE A 73 -0.90 8.24 -9.03
N ILE A 74 -2.03 7.70 -9.49
CA ILE A 74 -2.74 8.19 -10.68
C ILE A 74 -3.99 8.93 -10.21
N LEU A 75 -4.15 10.17 -10.66
CA LEU A 75 -5.31 11.01 -10.37
C LEU A 75 -6.06 11.29 -11.66
N THR A 76 -7.37 11.15 -11.65
CA THR A 76 -8.23 11.47 -12.81
C THR A 76 -8.97 12.77 -12.59
N SER A 77 -9.77 12.86 -11.52
CA SER A 77 -10.70 13.97 -11.26
C SER A 77 -10.68 14.45 -9.80
N CYS A 78 -9.52 14.41 -9.14
CA CYS A 78 -9.36 14.88 -7.76
C CYS A 78 -8.02 15.59 -7.54
N SER A 79 -7.95 16.38 -6.47
CA SER A 79 -6.71 16.96 -5.97
C SER A 79 -6.37 16.30 -4.64
N ILE A 80 -5.10 15.95 -4.46
CA ILE A 80 -4.62 15.35 -3.22
C ILE A 80 -3.43 16.13 -2.70
N GLU A 81 -3.21 16.03 -1.40
CA GLU A 81 -1.95 16.41 -0.78
C GLU A 81 -1.15 15.15 -0.47
N ALA A 82 0.09 15.07 -0.97
CA ALA A 82 1.00 13.99 -0.63
C ALA A 82 1.81 14.33 0.63
N ASN A 83 1.75 13.47 1.64
CA ASN A 83 2.55 13.59 2.86
C ASN A 83 3.65 12.52 2.89
N PHE A 84 4.89 12.95 2.68
CA PHE A 84 6.08 12.10 2.77
C PHE A 84 6.77 12.16 4.15
N GLY A 85 6.03 12.53 5.21
CA GLY A 85 6.55 12.57 6.58
C GLY A 85 7.31 13.84 6.95
N LYS A 86 7.13 14.94 6.20
CA LYS A 86 7.79 16.22 6.50
C LYS A 86 7.30 16.86 7.81
N ASP A 87 6.02 16.64 8.14
CA ASP A 87 5.37 17.19 9.34
C ASP A 87 4.68 16.09 10.13
N LEU A 88 5.46 15.34 10.90
CA LEU A 88 4.94 14.26 11.73
C LEU A 88 4.12 14.77 12.92
N LYS A 89 4.20 16.06 13.26
CA LYS A 89 3.48 16.63 14.41
C LYS A 89 2.05 16.95 14.04
N ASN A 90 1.84 17.64 12.90
CA ASN A 90 0.49 18.01 12.46
C ASN A 90 -0.11 17.02 11.48
N LYS A 91 0.72 16.19 10.81
CA LYS A 91 0.30 15.17 9.83
C LYS A 91 1.05 13.85 10.10
N PRO A 92 0.79 13.20 11.24
CA PRO A 92 1.43 11.93 11.56
C PRO A 92 1.01 10.85 10.56
N PHE A 93 1.88 9.85 10.37
CA PHE A 93 1.44 8.60 9.76
C PHE A 93 0.43 7.92 10.69
N ILE A 94 -0.75 7.63 10.16
CA ILE A 94 -1.90 7.14 10.95
C ILE A 94 -1.83 5.61 11.15
N TYR A 95 -0.84 4.94 10.54
CA TYR A 95 -0.71 3.50 10.65
C TYR A 95 0.17 3.08 11.83
N ASP A 96 -0.41 2.29 12.74
CA ASP A 96 0.30 1.69 13.86
C ASP A 96 0.98 0.39 13.41
N ILE A 97 2.25 0.50 13.03
CA ILE A 97 3.06 -0.62 12.54
C ILE A 97 3.18 -1.77 13.56
N THR A 98 2.99 -1.50 14.86
CA THR A 98 3.09 -2.54 15.89
C THR A 98 1.92 -3.52 15.86
N LYS A 99 0.81 -3.12 15.24
CA LYS A 99 -0.39 -3.95 15.04
C LYS A 99 -0.36 -4.71 13.72
N HIS A 100 0.69 -4.56 12.93
CA HIS A 100 0.83 -5.23 11.65
C HIS A 100 1.14 -6.71 11.87
N TYR A 101 0.16 -7.59 11.60
CA TYR A 101 0.31 -9.04 11.73
C TYR A 101 0.08 -9.70 10.36
N VAL A 102 1.10 -10.41 9.89
CA VAL A 102 1.27 -10.80 8.48
C VAL A 102 0.79 -12.21 8.19
N ALA A 103 0.63 -13.05 9.22
CA ALA A 103 0.73 -14.50 9.07
C ALA A 103 -0.38 -15.17 8.22
N ASP A 104 -1.47 -14.48 7.89
CA ASP A 104 -2.62 -15.06 7.18
C ASP A 104 -3.19 -14.18 6.03
N GLU A 105 -2.52 -13.09 5.63
CA GLU A 105 -3.17 -12.00 4.86
C GLU A 105 -2.58 -11.72 3.48
N PHE A 106 -2.07 -12.71 2.77
CA PHE A 106 -1.60 -12.49 1.39
C PHE A 106 -2.63 -12.90 0.34
N GLU A 107 -2.81 -12.05 -0.67
CA GLU A 107 -3.34 -12.47 -1.97
C GLU A 107 -2.17 -12.82 -2.88
N GLU A 108 -2.15 -14.06 -3.38
CA GLU A 108 -1.29 -14.44 -4.50
C GLU A 108 -1.86 -13.82 -5.78
N ILE A 109 -1.04 -13.05 -6.49
CA ILE A 109 -1.41 -12.46 -7.77
C ILE A 109 -1.33 -13.57 -8.82
N ASN A 110 -2.46 -14.24 -9.08
CA ASN A 110 -2.58 -15.22 -10.16
C ASN A 110 -2.46 -14.51 -11.52
N GLU A 111 -1.63 -15.09 -12.40
CA GLU A 111 -1.39 -14.64 -13.78
C GLU A 111 -2.61 -14.78 -14.70
#